data_AF-A0A5C2SAG4-F1
#
_entry.id   AF-A0A5C2SAG4-F1
#
_cell.length_a   1.000
_cell.length_b   1.000
_cell.length_c   1.000
_cell.angle_alpha   90.00
_cell.angle_beta   90.00
_cell.angle_gamma   90.00
#
_symmetry.space_group_name_H-M   'P 1'
#
loop_
_entity.id
_entity.type
_entity.pdbx_description
1 polymer ?
#
loop_
_entity_poly.entity_id
_entity_poly.type
_entity_poly.pdbx_seq_one_letter_code
_entity_poly.pdbx_strand_id
1 'polypeptide(L)'
;MWNPVNNASRRAPPLSSSRSSCLHRFVLRPQSPVYCRDPILPNMPQCAFTSGDPPSQCTSTTFKKSKYCKAHSDEFHEIKSKYKHAEEQVEIMGRSLVNASQIYRTPLEERGQVEDAVNMILWYVVNMDQEAHWRRKQDAKFYGGENERHHARLAELKKLRSDGIALLKIFRARYDTLAARDKEGQPPEEARKVAEDTRSLWDAIRRQWHIHLHTFCDHGDDEAAIAKQVDEEMGLLPEV
;
A
#
# COMPACT_ATOMS: atom_id res chain seq x y z
N MET A 1 15.49 -26.55 -53.91
CA MET A 1 15.93 -27.94 -53.68
C MET A 1 16.40 -28.06 -52.25
N TRP A 2 15.60 -28.61 -51.33
CA TRP A 2 16.07 -29.34 -50.14
C TRP A 2 14.94 -30.32 -49.80
N ASN A 3 15.23 -31.61 -49.95
CA ASN A 3 14.30 -32.71 -49.73
C ASN A 3 14.36 -33.16 -48.25
N PRO A 4 13.24 -33.65 -47.69
CA PRO A 4 13.12 -34.14 -46.32
C PRO A 4 13.36 -35.66 -46.20
N VAL A 5 13.35 -36.12 -44.94
CA VAL A 5 13.23 -37.50 -44.44
C VAL A 5 14.54 -38.26 -44.20
N ASN A 6 14.90 -38.45 -42.92
CA ASN A 6 14.86 -39.80 -42.36
C ASN A 6 14.73 -39.86 -40.84
N ASN A 7 14.03 -40.92 -40.45
CA ASN A 7 13.32 -41.16 -39.20
C ASN A 7 13.94 -42.37 -38.50
N ALA A 8 13.66 -42.50 -37.20
CA ALA A 8 13.90 -43.65 -36.30
C ALA A 8 15.33 -43.87 -35.76
N SER A 9 15.50 -43.73 -34.44
CA SER A 9 15.28 -44.90 -33.55
C SER A 9 15.11 -44.48 -32.10
N ARG A 10 14.06 -45.04 -31.48
CA ARG A 10 13.57 -44.79 -30.13
C ARG A 10 14.41 -45.56 -29.11
N ARG A 11 14.86 -44.90 -28.05
CA ARG A 11 14.97 -45.49 -26.70
C ARG A 11 14.45 -44.47 -25.69
N ALA A 12 13.37 -44.83 -25.02
CA ALA A 12 12.76 -44.08 -23.94
C ALA A 12 13.62 -44.19 -22.67
N PRO A 13 13.80 -43.12 -21.87
CA PRO A 13 14.09 -43.25 -20.46
C PRO A 13 12.77 -43.53 -19.69
N PRO A 14 12.84 -44.24 -18.55
CA PRO A 14 11.65 -44.70 -17.85
C PRO A 14 10.92 -43.55 -17.14
N LEU A 15 9.60 -43.72 -17.10
CA LEU A 15 8.65 -42.97 -16.30
C LEU A 15 9.04 -42.99 -14.81
N SER A 16 9.28 -41.81 -14.23
CA SER A 16 8.90 -41.51 -12.85
C SER A 16 8.19 -40.16 -12.88
N SER A 17 6.88 -40.19 -13.07
CA SER A 17 5.85 -40.34 -12.05
C SER A 17 5.65 -39.05 -11.24
N SER A 18 4.49 -38.47 -11.48
CA SER A 18 3.76 -37.53 -10.62
C SER A 18 4.23 -36.08 -10.61
N ARG A 19 3.85 -35.37 -11.67
CA ARG A 19 3.16 -34.09 -11.48
C ARG A 19 1.96 -34.34 -10.57
N SER A 20 2.00 -33.84 -9.34
CA SER A 20 0.78 -33.60 -8.58
C SER A 20 0.62 -32.10 -8.43
N SER A 21 -0.10 -31.54 -9.40
CA SER A 21 -0.73 -30.24 -9.33
C SER A 21 -1.63 -30.18 -8.09
N CYS A 22 -1.19 -29.53 -7.01
CA CYS A 22 -2.12 -29.06 -5.98
C CYS A 22 -2.76 -27.75 -6.43
N LEU A 23 -3.54 -27.86 -7.50
CA LEU A 23 -4.66 -26.98 -7.80
C LEU A 23 -5.78 -27.39 -6.84
N HIS A 24 -5.74 -26.91 -5.60
CA HIS A 24 -6.90 -26.93 -4.72
C HIS A 24 -7.31 -25.50 -4.44
N ARG A 25 -8.36 -25.09 -5.16
CA ARG A 25 -9.22 -23.96 -4.87
C ARG A 25 -9.79 -24.20 -3.46
N PHE A 26 -9.13 -23.70 -2.42
CA PHE A 26 -9.67 -23.78 -1.08
C PHE A 26 -10.86 -22.81 -0.98
N VAL A 27 -12.07 -23.38 -0.98
CA VAL A 27 -13.24 -22.74 -0.41
C VAL A 27 -12.93 -22.55 1.07
N LEU A 28 -12.55 -21.33 1.45
CA LEU A 28 -12.35 -20.94 2.84
C LEU A 28 -13.72 -21.01 3.55
N ARG A 29 -14.04 -22.15 4.16
CA ARG A 29 -15.10 -22.21 5.17
C ARG A 29 -14.50 -21.79 6.51
N PRO A 30 -15.12 -20.86 7.26
CA PRO A 30 -14.54 -20.31 8.50
C PRO A 30 -14.38 -21.29 9.68
N GLN A 31 -14.78 -22.56 9.56
CA GLN A 31 -14.91 -23.48 10.70
C GLN A 31 -14.25 -24.85 10.49
N SER A 32 -13.25 -24.98 9.61
CA SER A 32 -12.56 -26.27 9.42
C SER A 32 -11.04 -26.13 9.51
N PRO A 33 -10.36 -26.90 10.39
CA PRO A 33 -8.91 -26.85 10.49
C PRO A 33 -8.26 -27.36 9.19
N VAL A 34 -7.38 -26.55 8.61
CA VAL A 34 -6.57 -26.94 7.45
C VAL A 34 -5.30 -27.61 7.97
N TYR A 35 -5.24 -28.94 7.85
CA TYR A 35 -4.06 -29.73 8.22
C TYR A 35 -3.09 -29.81 7.04
N CYS A 36 -1.87 -29.27 7.18
CA CYS A 36 -0.77 -29.62 6.30
C CYS A 36 -0.11 -30.91 6.82
N ARG A 37 -0.50 -32.07 6.28
CA ARG A 37 0.31 -33.29 6.36
C ARG A 37 1.35 -33.22 5.24
N ASP A 38 2.63 -33.08 5.60
CA ASP A 38 3.71 -33.52 4.73
C ASP A 38 3.80 -35.05 4.82
N PRO A 39 3.56 -35.82 3.75
CA PRO A 39 3.47 -37.29 3.81
C PRO A 39 4.84 -38.00 4.01
N ILE A 40 5.94 -37.26 4.14
CA ILE A 40 7.31 -37.83 4.08
C ILE A 40 7.95 -38.00 5.47
N LEU A 41 7.40 -37.42 6.54
CA LEU A 41 8.04 -37.45 7.87
C LEU A 41 7.06 -37.88 8.97
N PRO A 42 7.11 -39.12 9.47
CA PRO A 42 6.18 -39.63 10.48
C PRO A 42 6.34 -39.00 11.87
N ASN A 43 7.33 -38.12 12.09
CA ASN A 43 7.65 -37.51 13.39
C ASN A 43 7.88 -35.99 13.33
N MET A 44 7.18 -35.27 12.44
CA MET A 44 7.17 -33.79 12.49
C MET A 44 6.20 -33.29 13.56
N PRO A 45 6.58 -32.30 14.40
CA PRO A 45 5.67 -31.71 15.38
C PRO A 45 4.43 -31.18 14.66
N GLN A 46 3.26 -31.66 15.09
CA GLN A 46 1.97 -31.30 14.53
C GLN A 46 1.72 -29.81 14.76
N CYS A 47 1.51 -29.07 13.68
CA CYS A 47 1.04 -27.68 13.76
C CYS A 47 -0.43 -27.71 14.22
N ALA A 48 -0.67 -27.51 15.51
CA ALA A 48 -2.02 -27.36 16.03
C ALA A 48 -2.49 -25.93 15.75
N PHE A 49 -3.51 -25.80 14.90
CA PHE A 49 -4.18 -24.53 14.63
C PHE A 49 -5.48 -24.53 15.42
N THR A 50 -5.61 -23.63 16.41
CA THR A 50 -6.92 -23.15 16.83
C THR A 50 -6.99 -21.66 16.54
N SER A 51 -8.13 -21.18 16.03
CA SER A 51 -8.36 -19.76 15.85
C SER A 51 -8.41 -19.10 17.24
N GLY A 52 -7.35 -18.39 17.62
CA GLY A 52 -7.23 -17.73 18.92
C GLY A 52 -5.94 -18.03 19.68
N ASP A 53 -5.15 -19.02 19.25
CA ASP A 53 -3.87 -19.31 19.89
C ASP A 53 -2.73 -18.42 19.34
N PRO A 54 -1.79 -17.98 20.20
CA PRO A 54 -0.58 -17.29 19.76
C PRO A 54 0.24 -18.17 18.80
N PRO A 55 0.98 -17.60 17.83
CA PRO A 55 1.70 -18.37 16.83
C PRO A 55 2.66 -19.36 17.51
N SER A 56 2.37 -20.66 17.38
CA SER A 56 3.13 -21.73 18.01
C SER A 56 4.56 -21.76 17.45
N GLN A 57 5.56 -21.73 18.33
CA GLN A 57 6.95 -21.82 17.94
C GLN A 57 7.29 -23.23 17.41
N CYS A 58 7.68 -23.33 16.14
CA CYS A 58 8.07 -24.59 15.52
C CYS A 58 9.60 -24.78 15.64
N THR A 59 10.08 -25.64 16.54
CA THR A 59 11.49 -26.06 16.55
C THR A 59 11.73 -27.12 15.48
N SER A 60 12.12 -26.73 14.27
CA SER A 60 12.70 -27.65 13.27
C SER A 60 14.24 -27.67 13.41
N THR A 61 14.81 -28.88 13.49
CA THR A 61 16.23 -29.14 13.75
C THR A 61 17.14 -28.99 12.54
N THR A 62 16.61 -28.85 11.31
CA THR A 62 17.42 -29.01 10.08
C THR A 62 17.46 -27.82 9.12
N PHE A 63 16.65 -26.78 9.32
CA PHE A 63 16.73 -25.53 8.54
C PHE A 63 16.64 -24.36 9.50
N LYS A 64 17.48 -23.32 9.29
CA LYS A 64 17.59 -22.07 10.07
C LYS A 64 16.40 -21.89 11.02
N LYS A 65 16.62 -21.99 12.34
CA LYS A 65 15.60 -21.93 13.40
C LYS A 65 14.60 -20.80 13.13
N SER A 66 13.52 -21.10 12.43
CA SER A 66 12.42 -20.17 12.22
C SER A 66 11.57 -20.21 13.47
N LYS A 67 11.24 -19.04 14.02
CA LYS A 67 10.29 -18.95 15.14
C LYS A 67 8.90 -19.46 14.73
N TYR A 68 8.60 -19.56 13.43
CA TYR A 68 7.28 -19.89 12.88
C TYR A 68 7.31 -21.13 11.99
N CYS A 69 6.20 -21.85 11.95
CA CYS A 69 5.97 -22.91 10.96
C CYS A 69 5.89 -22.29 9.55
N LYS A 70 6.16 -23.06 8.49
CA LYS A 70 6.39 -22.53 7.12
C LYS A 70 5.33 -21.53 6.64
N ALA A 71 4.04 -21.87 6.72
CA ALA A 71 2.96 -20.98 6.28
C ALA A 71 2.95 -19.62 7.02
N HIS A 72 3.17 -19.64 8.34
CA HIS A 72 3.28 -18.42 9.14
C HIS A 72 4.58 -17.66 8.87
N SER A 73 5.67 -18.36 8.56
CA SER A 73 6.93 -17.74 8.15
C SER A 73 6.77 -17.02 6.81
N ASP A 74 6.11 -17.64 5.84
CA ASP A 74 5.85 -17.05 4.52
C ASP A 74 4.97 -15.79 4.66
N GLU A 75 3.88 -15.88 5.44
CA GLU A 75 3.02 -14.72 5.72
C GLU A 75 3.76 -13.61 6.49
N PHE A 76 4.59 -13.96 7.48
CA PHE A 76 5.41 -13.01 8.20
C PHE A 76 6.32 -12.24 7.25
N HIS A 77 6.98 -12.94 6.33
CA HIS A 77 7.88 -12.33 5.35
C HIS A 77 7.12 -11.53 4.29
N GLU A 78 5.93 -11.95 3.88
CA GLU A 78 5.08 -11.20 2.95
C GLU A 78 4.67 -9.85 3.55
N ILE A 79 4.08 -9.85 4.75
CA ILE A 79 3.69 -8.62 5.44
C ILE A 79 4.92 -7.76 5.71
N LYS A 80 6.04 -8.39 6.10
CA LYS A 80 7.30 -7.67 6.31
C LYS A 80 7.80 -6.97 5.07
N SER A 81 7.76 -7.66 3.94
CA SER A 81 8.17 -7.11 2.65
C SER A 81 7.31 -5.90 2.28
N LYS A 82 6.00 -5.95 2.54
CA LYS A 82 5.08 -4.86 2.20
C LYS A 82 5.38 -3.58 2.97
N TYR A 83 5.52 -3.65 4.31
CA TYR A 83 5.84 -2.41 5.05
C TYR A 83 7.26 -1.93 4.76
N LYS A 84 8.22 -2.83 4.50
CA LYS A 84 9.60 -2.43 4.14
C LYS A 84 9.65 -1.71 2.80
N HIS A 85 8.89 -2.18 1.81
CA HIS A 85 8.76 -1.48 0.54
C HIS A 85 8.14 -0.09 0.70
N ALA A 86 7.06 0.03 1.47
CA ALA A 86 6.44 1.34 1.76
C ALA A 86 7.40 2.27 2.53
N GLU A 87 8.15 1.75 3.49
CA GLU A 87 9.19 2.48 4.24
C GLU A 87 10.27 3.07 3.30
N GLU A 88 10.75 2.27 2.34
CA GLU A 88 11.69 2.74 1.32
C GLU A 88 11.09 3.87 0.47
N GLN A 89 9.81 3.78 0.08
CA GLN A 89 9.13 4.84 -0.66
C GLN A 89 9.01 6.12 0.18
N VAL A 90 8.60 6.02 1.45
CA VAL A 90 8.54 7.17 2.38
C VAL A 90 9.91 7.84 2.48
N GLU A 91 11.00 7.08 2.61
CA GLU A 91 12.34 7.65 2.67
C GLU A 91 12.76 8.35 1.37
N ILE A 92 12.51 7.72 0.22
CA ILE A 92 12.83 8.30 -1.10
C ILE A 92 12.08 9.61 -1.30
N MET A 93 10.76 9.59 -1.05
CA MET A 93 9.90 10.75 -1.26
C MET A 93 10.18 11.87 -0.26
N GLY A 94 10.49 11.54 1.00
CA GLY A 94 10.92 12.51 1.99
C GLY A 94 12.18 13.27 1.55
N ARG A 95 13.17 12.58 0.98
CA ARG A 95 14.36 13.21 0.39
C ARG A 95 14.00 14.09 -0.82
N SER A 96 13.12 13.61 -1.69
CA SER A 96 12.65 14.36 -2.85
C SER A 96 11.93 15.65 -2.45
N LEU A 97 11.09 15.62 -1.42
CA LEU A 97 10.40 16.81 -0.90
C LEU A 97 11.36 17.82 -0.29
N VAL A 98 12.37 17.36 0.47
CA VAL A 98 13.43 18.23 0.98
C VAL A 98 14.18 18.90 -0.17
N ASN A 99 14.59 18.13 -1.18
CA ASN A 99 15.28 18.68 -2.35
C ASN A 99 14.40 19.66 -3.12
N ALA A 100 13.13 19.32 -3.36
CA ALA A 100 12.17 20.19 -4.00
C ALA A 100 12.01 21.50 -3.21
N SER A 101 11.87 21.45 -1.88
CA SER A 101 11.77 22.65 -1.04
C SER A 101 13.02 23.55 -1.11
N GLN A 102 14.20 22.98 -1.34
CA GLN A 102 15.44 23.73 -1.51
C GLN A 102 15.57 24.36 -2.89
N ILE A 103 15.06 23.69 -3.93
CA ILE A 103 15.05 24.17 -5.32
C ILE A 103 13.98 25.26 -5.48
N TYR A 104 12.78 25.05 -4.93
CA TYR A 104 11.64 25.97 -5.00
C TYR A 104 11.61 26.97 -3.85
N ARG A 105 12.74 27.63 -3.56
CA ARG A 105 12.75 28.78 -2.64
C ARG A 105 11.90 29.95 -3.13
N THR A 106 11.55 29.96 -4.41
CA THR A 106 10.61 30.89 -5.03
C THR A 106 9.19 30.32 -5.01
N PRO A 107 8.16 31.16 -4.85
CA PRO A 107 6.77 30.72 -4.96
C PRO A 107 6.52 30.01 -6.29
N LEU A 108 5.75 28.91 -6.27
CA LEU A 108 5.29 28.26 -7.50
C LEU A 108 4.31 29.20 -8.21
N GLU A 109 4.61 29.61 -9.44
CA GLU A 109 3.87 30.66 -10.17
C GLU A 109 2.87 30.11 -11.18
N GLU A 110 2.97 28.82 -11.52
CA GLU A 110 2.11 28.16 -12.50
C GLU A 110 1.24 27.08 -11.83
N ARG A 111 -0.03 26.95 -12.25
CA ARG A 111 -0.96 25.94 -11.71
C ARG A 111 -0.43 24.51 -11.88
N GLY A 112 0.21 24.20 -13.01
CA GLY A 112 0.79 22.88 -13.26
C GLY A 112 1.90 22.52 -12.26
N GLN A 113 2.76 23.48 -11.89
CA GLN A 113 3.81 23.25 -10.89
C GLN A 113 3.21 22.94 -9.50
N VAL A 114 2.12 23.64 -9.15
CA VAL A 114 1.40 23.39 -7.89
C VAL A 114 0.73 22.02 -7.92
N GLU A 115 0.13 21.63 -9.04
CA GLU A 115 -0.47 20.31 -9.22
C GLU A 115 0.56 19.19 -9.07
N ASP A 116 1.75 19.33 -9.67
CA ASP A 116 2.85 18.37 -9.51
C ASP A 116 3.30 18.25 -8.05
N ALA A 117 3.38 19.37 -7.33
CA ALA A 117 3.70 19.38 -5.91
C ALA A 117 2.62 18.69 -5.07
N VAL A 118 1.33 18.96 -5.35
CA VAL A 118 0.19 18.29 -4.70
C VAL A 118 0.26 16.79 -4.93
N ASN A 119 0.47 16.34 -6.16
CA ASN A 119 0.60 14.92 -6.48
C ASN A 119 1.75 14.27 -5.71
N MET A 120 2.92 14.90 -5.68
CA MET A 120 4.07 14.39 -4.93
C MET A 120 3.78 14.23 -3.44
N ILE A 121 3.13 15.22 -2.82
CA ILE A 121 2.79 15.13 -1.39
C ILE A 121 1.71 14.07 -1.17
N LEU A 122 0.72 13.98 -2.04
CA LEU A 122 -0.32 12.96 -1.96
C LEU A 122 0.30 11.55 -1.94
N TRP A 123 1.20 11.27 -2.89
CA TRP A 123 1.95 10.02 -2.93
C TRP A 123 2.76 9.77 -1.65
N TYR A 124 3.37 10.81 -1.09
CA TYR A 124 4.15 10.70 0.14
C TYR A 124 3.27 10.27 1.33
N VAL A 125 2.12 10.94 1.49
CA VAL A 125 1.17 10.61 2.58
C VAL A 125 0.55 9.23 2.37
N VAL A 126 0.20 8.86 1.14
CA VAL A 126 -0.30 7.51 0.80
C VAL A 126 0.68 6.42 1.25
N ASN A 127 1.97 6.58 0.96
CA ASN A 127 2.98 5.59 1.35
C ASN A 127 3.18 5.50 2.87
N MET A 128 3.00 6.60 3.61
CA MET A 128 3.02 6.55 5.08
C MET A 128 1.85 5.75 5.64
N ASP A 129 0.65 5.97 5.11
CA ASP A 129 -0.54 5.23 5.56
C ASP A 129 -0.41 3.73 5.23
N GLN A 130 0.16 3.39 4.07
CA GLN A 130 0.47 2.00 3.72
C GLN A 130 1.50 1.38 4.66
N GLU A 131 2.62 2.08 4.93
CA GLU A 131 3.63 1.62 5.88
C GLU A 131 2.99 1.38 7.25
N ALA A 132 2.19 2.34 7.73
CA ALA A 132 1.53 2.27 9.01
C ALA A 132 0.53 1.10 9.09
N HIS A 133 -0.30 0.92 8.06
CA HIS A 133 -1.25 -0.19 7.95
C HIS A 133 -0.54 -1.56 8.07
N TRP A 134 0.48 -1.80 7.24
CA TRP A 134 1.18 -3.08 7.24
C TRP A 134 1.96 -3.32 8.54
N ARG A 135 2.50 -2.27 9.16
CA ARG A 135 3.13 -2.35 10.48
C ARG A 135 2.13 -2.72 11.57
N ARG A 136 0.95 -2.08 11.62
CA ARG A 136 -0.12 -2.42 12.58
C ARG A 136 -0.54 -3.88 12.41
N LYS A 137 -0.74 -4.33 11.16
CA LYS A 137 -1.11 -5.71 10.85
C LYS A 137 -0.05 -6.72 11.30
N GLN A 138 1.24 -6.41 11.10
CA GLN A 138 2.31 -7.29 11.55
C GLN A 138 2.42 -7.32 13.08
N ASP A 139 2.33 -6.16 13.72
CA ASP A 139 2.46 -6.01 15.16
C ASP A 139 1.35 -6.75 15.91
N ALA A 140 0.10 -6.53 15.50
CA ALA A 140 -1.05 -7.25 16.05
C ALA A 140 -0.93 -8.77 15.86
N LYS A 141 -0.50 -9.23 14.68
CA LYS A 141 -0.50 -10.66 14.35
C LYS A 141 0.67 -11.45 14.92
N PHE A 142 1.87 -10.87 14.97
CA PHE A 142 3.10 -11.61 15.32
C PHE A 142 3.75 -11.17 16.62
N TYR A 143 3.35 -10.01 17.16
CA TYR A 143 3.93 -9.42 18.36
C TYR A 143 2.88 -9.08 19.42
N GLY A 144 1.60 -9.41 19.19
CA GLY A 144 0.52 -9.13 20.14
C GLY A 144 0.27 -7.64 20.37
N GLY A 145 0.79 -6.76 19.51
CA GLY A 145 0.71 -5.31 19.71
C GLY A 145 1.70 -4.77 20.76
N GLU A 146 2.79 -5.48 21.05
CA GLU A 146 3.77 -5.09 22.07
C GLU A 146 5.15 -4.75 21.47
N ASN A 147 5.26 -4.59 20.15
CA ASN A 147 6.54 -4.27 19.53
C ASN A 147 6.84 -2.76 19.59
N GLU A 148 7.63 -2.35 20.58
CA GLU A 148 8.04 -0.96 20.79
C GLU A 148 8.62 -0.28 19.54
N ARG A 149 9.35 -1.02 18.69
CA ARG A 149 9.90 -0.46 17.44
C ARG A 149 8.81 -0.13 16.44
N HIS A 150 7.76 -0.94 16.37
CA HIS A 150 6.60 -0.63 15.53
C HIS A 150 5.87 0.60 16.08
N HIS A 151 5.64 0.67 17.39
CA HIS A 151 4.98 1.81 18.03
C HIS A 151 5.73 3.13 17.80
N ALA A 152 7.06 3.14 18.00
CA ALA A 152 7.87 4.33 17.79
C ALA A 152 7.78 4.82 16.33
N ARG A 153 7.89 3.91 15.36
CA ARG A 153 7.77 4.26 13.94
C ARG A 153 6.36 4.70 13.55
N LEU A 154 5.32 4.09 14.11
CA LEU A 154 3.93 4.52 13.88
C LEU A 154 3.67 5.94 14.41
N ALA A 155 4.24 6.30 15.55
CA ALA A 155 4.16 7.65 16.09
C ALA A 155 4.86 8.68 15.17
N GLU A 156 6.03 8.32 14.64
CA GLU A 156 6.74 9.14 13.66
C GLU A 156 5.93 9.33 12.36
N LEU A 157 5.40 8.24 11.80
CA LEU A 157 4.57 8.28 10.60
C LEU A 157 3.32 9.16 10.81
N LYS A 158 2.69 9.09 11.98
CA LYS A 158 1.55 9.95 12.31
C LYS A 158 1.92 11.44 12.26
N LYS A 159 3.10 11.80 12.76
CA LYS A 159 3.60 13.18 12.69
C LYS A 159 3.87 13.59 11.24
N LEU A 160 4.63 12.79 10.49
CA LEU A 160 4.95 13.06 9.09
C LEU A 160 3.69 13.18 8.23
N ARG A 161 2.68 12.34 8.49
CA ARG A 161 1.37 12.37 7.82
C ARG A 161 0.69 13.72 8.06
N SER A 162 0.63 14.15 9.33
CA SER A 162 0.06 15.45 9.69
C SER A 162 0.77 16.61 8.98
N ASP A 163 2.11 16.57 8.93
CA ASP A 163 2.91 17.58 8.25
C ASP A 163 2.63 17.58 6.72
N GLY A 164 2.51 16.39 6.11
CA GLY A 164 2.15 16.24 4.70
C GLY A 164 0.75 16.78 4.37
N ILE A 165 -0.26 16.50 5.22
CA ILE A 165 -1.61 17.06 5.07
C ILE A 165 -1.60 18.59 5.20
N ALA A 166 -0.82 19.13 6.14
CA ALA A 166 -0.67 20.58 6.28
C ALA A 166 -0.06 21.21 5.02
N LEU A 167 0.95 20.57 4.41
CA LEU A 167 1.52 21.02 3.13
C LEU A 167 0.49 20.96 1.99
N LEU A 168 -0.31 19.89 1.89
CA LEU A 168 -1.37 19.79 0.89
C LEU A 168 -2.35 20.97 0.98
N LYS A 169 -2.74 21.36 2.19
CA LYS A 169 -3.62 22.53 2.41
C LYS A 169 -2.99 23.84 1.93
N ILE A 170 -1.68 24.02 2.14
CA ILE A 170 -0.94 25.19 1.66
C ILE A 170 -0.91 25.22 0.13
N PHE A 171 -0.56 24.10 -0.52
CA PHE A 171 -0.51 24.05 -1.98
C PHE A 171 -1.89 24.17 -2.63
N ARG A 172 -2.92 23.64 -1.99
CA ARG A 172 -4.30 23.87 -2.40
C ARG A 172 -4.64 25.36 -2.41
N ALA A 173 -4.40 26.06 -1.31
CA ALA A 173 -4.66 27.50 -1.23
C ALA A 173 -3.86 28.29 -2.28
N ARG A 174 -2.62 27.86 -2.57
CA ARG A 174 -1.82 28.45 -3.65
C ARG A 174 -2.43 28.19 -5.03
N TYR A 175 -2.88 26.98 -5.32
CA TYR A 175 -3.55 26.64 -6.58
C TYR A 175 -4.78 27.52 -6.77
N ASP A 176 -5.62 27.63 -5.74
CA ASP A 176 -6.85 28.42 -5.77
C ASP A 176 -6.54 29.92 -5.99
N THR A 177 -5.45 30.43 -5.41
CA THR A 177 -4.96 31.80 -5.65
C THR A 177 -4.54 32.01 -7.12
N LEU A 178 -3.81 31.06 -7.69
CA LEU A 178 -3.40 31.13 -9.11
C LEU A 178 -4.61 31.00 -10.04
N ALA A 179 -5.58 30.14 -9.73
CA ALA A 179 -6.81 30.02 -10.49
C ALA A 179 -7.65 31.31 -10.45
N ALA A 180 -7.70 32.00 -9.30
CA ALA A 180 -8.35 33.31 -9.19
C ALA A 180 -7.64 34.38 -10.05
N ARG A 181 -6.30 34.40 -10.04
CA ARG A 181 -5.50 35.29 -10.90
C ARG A 181 -5.74 35.01 -12.38
N ASP A 182 -5.76 33.74 -12.78
CA ASP A 182 -5.97 33.35 -14.17
C ASP A 182 -7.38 33.72 -14.67
N LYS A 183 -8.37 33.83 -13.77
CA LYS A 183 -9.73 34.32 -14.09
C LYS A 183 -9.79 35.83 -14.25
N GLU A 184 -8.94 36.57 -13.55
CA GLU A 184 -8.99 38.04 -13.52
C GLU A 184 -8.67 38.61 -14.91
N GLY A 185 -9.60 39.37 -15.48
CA GLY A 185 -9.45 39.99 -16.80
C GLY A 185 -9.78 39.07 -18.00
N GLN A 186 -10.23 37.83 -17.76
CA GLN A 186 -10.66 36.93 -18.82
C GLN A 186 -12.12 37.13 -19.25
N PRO A 187 -12.47 36.79 -20.50
CA PRO A 187 -13.86 36.67 -20.92
C PRO A 187 -14.64 35.68 -20.04
N PRO A 188 -15.98 35.84 -19.87
CA PRO A 188 -16.79 34.98 -19.00
C PRO A 188 -16.68 33.48 -19.31
N GLU A 189 -16.52 33.11 -20.59
CA GLU A 189 -16.38 31.73 -21.03
C GLU A 189 -15.05 31.10 -20.56
N GLU A 190 -13.95 31.85 -20.67
CA GLU A 190 -12.63 31.41 -20.22
C GLU A 190 -12.54 31.37 -18.69
N ALA A 191 -13.12 32.35 -18.00
CA ALA A 191 -13.20 32.37 -16.54
C ALA A 191 -13.99 31.17 -15.99
N ARG A 192 -15.09 30.80 -16.67
CA ARG A 192 -15.88 29.60 -16.33
C ARG A 192 -15.08 28.32 -16.54
N LYS A 193 -14.32 28.22 -17.64
CA LYS A 193 -13.44 27.07 -17.90
C LYS A 193 -12.42 26.87 -16.77
N VAL A 194 -11.78 27.94 -16.29
CA VAL A 194 -10.85 27.86 -15.14
C VAL A 194 -11.55 27.34 -13.88
N ALA A 195 -12.81 27.73 -13.64
CA ALA A 195 -13.60 27.23 -12.51
C ALA A 195 -13.90 25.73 -12.63
N GLU A 196 -14.35 25.30 -13.81
CA GLU A 196 -14.66 23.89 -14.10
C GLU A 196 -13.41 23.01 -14.01
N ASP A 197 -12.27 23.45 -14.57
CA ASP A 197 -10.99 22.75 -14.50
C ASP A 197 -10.51 22.59 -13.05
N THR A 198 -10.60 23.67 -12.25
CA THR A 198 -10.20 23.66 -10.83
C THR A 198 -11.08 22.70 -10.02
N ARG A 199 -12.39 22.71 -10.25
CA ARG A 199 -13.31 21.77 -9.59
C ARG A 199 -13.04 20.32 -9.99
N SER A 200 -12.80 20.06 -11.27
CA SER A 200 -12.52 18.73 -11.80
C SER A 200 -11.26 18.13 -11.17
N LEU A 201 -10.19 18.92 -11.06
CA LEU A 201 -8.94 18.51 -10.41
C LEU A 201 -9.18 18.11 -8.94
N TRP A 202 -9.80 18.98 -8.15
CA TRP A 202 -10.02 18.71 -6.72
C TRP A 202 -10.98 17.54 -6.48
N ASP A 203 -11.97 17.35 -7.37
CA ASP A 203 -12.87 16.21 -7.32
C ASP A 203 -12.15 14.88 -7.63
N ALA A 204 -11.23 14.87 -8.59
CA ALA A 204 -10.40 13.70 -8.87
C ALA A 204 -9.50 13.35 -7.66
N ILE A 205 -8.83 14.35 -7.07
CA ILE A 205 -7.97 14.17 -5.90
C ILE A 205 -8.79 13.65 -4.71
N ARG A 206 -9.96 14.24 -4.44
CA ARG A 206 -10.85 13.80 -3.35
C ARG A 206 -11.32 12.36 -3.54
N ARG A 207 -11.68 11.95 -4.76
CA ARG A 207 -12.06 10.55 -5.06
C ARG A 207 -10.91 9.58 -4.83
N GLN A 208 -9.70 9.94 -5.28
CA GLN A 208 -8.51 9.12 -5.03
C GLN A 208 -8.22 8.99 -3.53
N TRP A 209 -8.34 10.10 -2.79
CA TRP A 209 -8.13 10.12 -1.34
C TRP A 209 -9.16 9.26 -0.60
N HIS A 210 -10.43 9.33 -0.99
CA HIS A 210 -11.50 8.51 -0.44
C HIS A 210 -11.20 7.00 -0.57
N ILE A 211 -10.81 6.55 -1.77
CA ILE A 211 -10.46 5.15 -2.04
C ILE A 211 -9.27 4.72 -1.17
N HIS A 212 -8.28 5.60 -1.01
CA HIS A 212 -7.10 5.34 -0.18
C HIS A 212 -7.46 5.19 1.30
N LEU A 213 -8.24 6.11 1.86
CA LEU A 213 -8.69 6.06 3.25
C LEU A 213 -9.52 4.79 3.53
N HIS A 214 -10.41 4.42 2.62
CA HIS A 214 -11.18 3.17 2.72
C HIS A 214 -10.26 1.93 2.79
N THR A 215 -9.10 1.97 2.12
CA THR A 215 -8.21 0.80 2.05
C THR A 215 -7.23 0.72 3.22
N PHE A 216 -6.68 1.86 3.65
CA PHE A 216 -5.50 1.89 4.52
C PHE A 216 -5.70 2.61 5.85
N CYS A 217 -6.81 3.34 6.04
CA CYS A 217 -7.12 3.96 7.33
C CYS A 217 -7.93 3.05 8.25
N ASP A 218 -7.93 3.39 9.53
CA ASP A 218 -8.54 2.58 10.60
C ASP A 218 -10.08 2.76 10.69
N HIS A 219 -10.69 3.45 9.71
CA HIS A 219 -12.14 3.70 9.66
C HIS A 219 -12.96 2.48 9.19
N GLY A 220 -12.31 1.46 8.61
CA GLY A 220 -13.03 0.32 8.02
C GLY A 220 -13.97 0.79 6.91
N ASP A 221 -15.21 0.29 6.93
CA ASP A 221 -16.25 0.63 5.95
C ASP A 221 -17.18 1.79 6.43
N ASP A 222 -16.75 2.59 7.43
CA ASP A 222 -17.52 3.76 7.89
C ASP A 222 -17.39 4.92 6.89
N GLU A 223 -18.26 4.89 5.88
CA GLU A 223 -18.35 5.89 4.82
C GLU A 223 -18.56 7.32 5.36
N ALA A 224 -19.26 7.49 6.48
CA ALA A 224 -19.49 8.80 7.05
C ALA A 224 -18.21 9.37 7.68
N ALA A 225 -17.44 8.52 8.38
CA ALA A 225 -16.14 8.91 8.92
C ALA A 225 -15.13 9.22 7.81
N ILE A 226 -15.10 8.39 6.75
CA ILE A 226 -14.21 8.59 5.60
C ILE A 226 -14.56 9.90 4.88
N ALA A 227 -15.83 10.14 4.54
CA ALA A 227 -16.25 11.36 3.87
C ALA A 227 -15.90 12.62 4.69
N LYS A 228 -16.12 12.57 6.01
CA LYS A 228 -15.73 13.65 6.92
C LYS A 228 -14.23 13.90 6.90
N GLN A 229 -13.41 12.84 6.94
CA GLN A 229 -11.95 12.98 6.88
C GLN A 229 -11.49 13.55 5.54
N VAL A 230 -12.10 13.14 4.42
CA VAL A 230 -11.82 13.73 3.10
C VAL A 230 -12.10 15.23 3.12
N ASP A 231 -13.22 15.66 3.68
CA ASP A 231 -13.56 17.09 3.80
C ASP A 231 -12.58 17.85 4.70
N GLU A 232 -12.17 17.27 5.83
CA GLU A 232 -11.22 17.88 6.76
C GLU A 232 -9.80 17.99 6.18
N GLU A 233 -9.36 17.02 5.40
CA GLU A 233 -7.99 16.93 4.88
C GLU A 233 -7.82 17.60 3.52
N MET A 234 -8.80 17.39 2.63
CA MET A 234 -8.74 17.93 1.28
C MET A 234 -9.43 19.27 1.18
N GLY A 235 -10.48 19.55 1.97
CA GLY A 235 -11.34 20.74 1.85
C GLY A 235 -12.51 20.53 0.87
N LEU A 236 -13.56 21.34 1.00
CA LEU A 236 -14.78 21.26 0.16
C LEU A 236 -14.49 21.53 -1.32
N LEU A 237 -15.35 21.08 -2.24
CA LEU A 237 -15.21 21.42 -3.66
C LEU A 237 -15.47 22.91 -3.90
N PRO A 238 -14.72 23.58 -4.78
CA PRO A 238 -14.99 24.96 -5.15
C PRO A 238 -16.31 25.08 -5.94
N GLU A 239 -16.98 26.22 -5.76
CA GLU A 239 -18.16 26.59 -6.55
C GLU A 239 -17.76 26.95 -7.99
N VAL A 240 -18.66 26.68 -8.94
CA VAL A 240 -18.47 26.98 -10.38
C VAL A 240 -19.31 28.18 -10.76
#